data_AF-A0A2M9V530-F1
#
_entry.id   AF-A0A2M9V530-F1
#
_cell.length_a   1.000
_cell.length_b   1.000
_cell.length_c   1.000
_cell.angle_alpha   90.00
_cell.angle_beta   90.00
_cell.angle_gamma   90.00
#
_symmetry.space_group_name_H-M   'P 1'
#
loop_
_entity.id
_entity.type
_entity.pdbx_description
1 polymer ?
#
loop_
_entity_poly.entity_id
_entity_poly.type
_entity_poly.pdbx_seq_one_letter_code
_entity_poly.pdbx_strand_id
1 'polypeptide(L)'
;MAGEINKLIPLYGELNRIYNDWITNYAFSFDKQKFITDFYRQHNDTKAFESAILELVLDKQKEQYTLILNSLKIEIEKNIRAYETKPLNDDIIKRVCFHYADRRNSIIKDQLEITTKLHKPLNDAYHRYDFIGFREHTNEEEILAEKEYERCKAEYDKEKKELDKLYELQKQDRKEAFQYTENLSGDVYRLSLLFMEVLKKYLLDDNVEEKQQEEPAKQDKVQETSKEEHEYFDMKSLSSIHETCVGEQFEAITISDFYASINLHPCKNRLKIKAREKIRVCYLIFLMSEKLSKQYRDEWRDKILKLLDIDENYYRSKYKEPVSDFPSDSNQKFAKEMKCIFNLNK
;
A
#
# COMPACT_ATOMS: atom_id res chain seq x y z
N MET A 1 -6.35 14.75 24.54
CA MET A 1 -5.07 14.14 24.11
C MET A 1 -4.97 14.21 22.59
N ALA A 2 -4.78 15.42 22.04
CA ALA A 2 -4.45 15.69 20.64
C ALA A 2 -3.09 15.08 20.16
N GLY A 3 -2.52 14.15 20.92
CA GLY A 3 -1.15 13.69 20.79
C GLY A 3 -0.93 12.72 19.63
N GLU A 4 -1.94 11.96 19.21
CA GLU A 4 -1.77 10.96 18.16
C GLU A 4 -1.72 11.57 16.76
N ILE A 5 -2.65 12.49 16.44
CA ILE A 5 -2.66 13.20 15.14
C ILE A 5 -1.38 14.03 14.95
N ASN A 6 -0.93 14.73 16.00
CA ASN A 6 0.31 15.51 15.93
C ASN A 6 1.57 14.65 15.77
N LYS A 7 1.54 13.37 16.16
CA LYS A 7 2.63 12.41 15.91
C LYS A 7 2.62 11.87 14.48
N LEU A 8 1.46 11.78 13.84
CA LEU A 8 1.37 11.25 12.48
C LEU A 8 1.97 12.18 11.42
N ILE A 9 1.90 13.50 11.62
CA ILE A 9 2.47 14.48 10.68
C ILE A 9 3.98 14.25 10.44
N PRO A 10 4.86 14.22 11.48
CA PRO A 10 6.28 13.97 11.26
C PRO A 10 6.56 12.55 10.73
N LEU A 11 5.74 11.56 11.08
CA LEU A 11 5.89 10.20 10.55
C LEU A 11 5.62 10.13 9.04
N TYR A 12 4.56 10.79 8.57
CA TYR A 12 4.30 10.94 7.14
C TYR A 12 5.39 11.77 6.44
N GLY A 13 5.93 12.78 7.11
CA GLY A 13 7.09 13.54 6.62
C GLY A 13 8.31 12.65 6.37
N GLU A 14 8.60 11.73 7.28
CA GLU A 14 9.71 10.77 7.10
C GLU A 14 9.39 9.73 6.02
N LEU A 15 8.14 9.23 5.92
CA LEU A 15 7.72 8.40 4.78
C LEU A 15 7.98 9.13 3.45
N ASN A 16 7.59 10.39 3.36
CA ASN A 16 7.78 11.22 2.17
C ASN A 16 9.25 11.38 1.81
N ARG A 17 10.11 11.58 2.81
CA ARG A 17 11.56 11.63 2.63
C ARG A 17 12.11 10.30 2.09
N ILE A 18 11.66 9.18 2.65
CA ILE A 18 12.06 7.83 2.21
C ILE A 18 11.68 7.60 0.75
N TYR A 19 10.43 7.91 0.37
CA TYR A 19 9.98 7.75 -1.01
C TYR A 19 10.70 8.72 -1.96
N ASN A 20 10.94 9.97 -1.57
CA ASN A 20 11.69 10.91 -2.38
C ASN A 20 13.11 10.42 -2.64
N ASP A 21 13.85 9.98 -1.61
CA ASP A 21 15.19 9.40 -1.79
C ASP A 21 15.18 8.18 -2.74
N TRP A 22 14.12 7.36 -2.70
CA TRP A 22 13.92 6.25 -3.61
C TRP A 22 13.65 6.69 -5.06
N ILE A 23 12.81 7.72 -5.24
CA ILE A 23 12.46 8.28 -6.53
C ILE A 23 13.68 8.92 -7.19
N THR A 24 14.37 9.81 -6.47
CA THR A 24 15.46 10.64 -7.03
C THR A 24 16.78 9.91 -7.11
N ASN A 25 17.16 9.17 -6.06
CA ASN A 25 18.51 8.61 -5.90
C ASN A 25 18.56 7.09 -5.97
N TYR A 26 17.42 6.40 -6.09
CA TYR A 26 17.33 4.94 -5.93
C TYR A 26 17.91 4.46 -4.58
N ALA A 27 17.91 5.34 -3.57
CA ALA A 27 18.56 5.12 -2.29
C ALA A 27 17.57 4.54 -1.26
N PHE A 28 17.67 3.23 -1.03
CA PHE A 28 16.82 2.50 -0.09
C PHE A 28 17.66 1.58 0.81
N SER A 29 17.35 1.54 2.10
CA SER A 29 18.09 0.79 3.12
C SER A 29 17.16 -0.05 3.98
N PHE A 30 17.74 -0.96 4.77
CA PHE A 30 16.99 -1.76 5.73
C PHE A 30 16.26 -0.91 6.77
N ASP A 31 16.89 0.14 7.29
CA ASP A 31 16.26 1.03 8.28
C ASP A 31 15.02 1.73 7.71
N LYS A 32 15.06 2.10 6.42
CA LYS A 32 13.90 2.67 5.72
C LYS A 32 12.78 1.66 5.55
N GLN A 33 13.11 0.41 5.20
CA GLN A 33 12.14 -0.69 5.11
C GLN A 33 11.49 -0.98 6.48
N LYS A 34 12.31 -1.01 7.53
CA LYS A 34 11.86 -1.17 8.91
C LYS A 34 10.90 -0.07 9.31
N PHE A 35 11.23 1.19 9.02
CA PHE A 35 10.36 2.33 9.28
C PHE A 35 8.99 2.21 8.60
N ILE A 36 8.93 1.86 7.32
CA ILE A 36 7.67 1.68 6.58
C ILE A 36 6.81 0.57 7.22
N THR A 37 7.45 -0.55 7.57
CA THR A 37 6.77 -1.70 8.18
C THR A 37 6.25 -1.36 9.58
N ASP A 38 7.06 -0.70 10.40
CA ASP A 38 6.69 -0.29 11.75
C ASP A 38 5.57 0.74 11.73
N PHE A 39 5.62 1.71 10.80
CA PHE A 39 4.54 2.66 10.58
C PHE A 39 3.22 1.94 10.32
N TYR A 40 3.18 0.99 9.39
CA TYR A 40 1.96 0.25 9.10
C TYR A 40 1.46 -0.55 10.30
N ARG A 41 2.35 -1.28 10.98
CA ARG A 41 1.98 -2.12 12.13
C ARG A 41 1.44 -1.31 13.30
N GLN A 42 1.93 -0.10 13.50
CA GLN A 42 1.53 0.76 14.63
C GLN A 42 0.30 1.61 14.32
N HIS A 43 0.03 1.91 13.05
CA HIS A 43 -0.97 2.92 12.67
C HIS A 43 -2.00 2.43 11.65
N ASN A 44 -2.18 1.12 11.44
CA ASN A 44 -3.16 0.60 10.47
C ASN A 44 -4.65 0.65 10.92
N ASP A 45 -4.95 1.09 12.13
CA ASP A 45 -6.32 1.15 12.63
C ASP A 45 -7.01 2.47 12.23
N THR A 46 -7.88 2.37 11.22
CA THR A 46 -8.72 3.48 10.73
C THR A 46 -9.73 3.98 11.75
N LYS A 47 -10.22 3.13 12.67
CA LYS A 47 -11.15 3.56 13.72
C LYS A 47 -10.41 4.32 14.82
N ALA A 48 -9.22 3.88 15.18
CA ALA A 48 -8.35 4.61 16.11
C ALA A 48 -7.99 5.99 15.53
N PHE A 49 -7.64 6.03 14.23
CA PHE A 49 -7.39 7.29 13.53
C PHE A 49 -8.59 8.24 13.55
N GLU A 50 -9.79 7.76 13.20
CA GLU A 50 -11.01 8.58 13.23
C GLU A 50 -11.36 9.06 14.66
N SER A 51 -11.17 8.19 15.66
CA SER A 51 -11.35 8.56 17.07
C SER A 51 -10.39 9.66 17.50
N ALA A 52 -9.12 9.60 17.08
CA ALA A 52 -8.13 10.62 17.36
C ALA A 52 -8.45 11.98 16.69
N ILE A 53 -9.07 11.96 15.49
CA ILE A 53 -9.60 13.18 14.85
C ILE A 53 -10.76 13.75 15.68
N LEU A 54 -11.73 12.91 16.07
CA LEU A 54 -12.87 13.35 16.90
C LEU A 54 -12.40 13.97 18.22
N GLU A 55 -11.43 13.35 18.89
CA GLU A 55 -10.83 13.93 20.10
C GLU A 55 -10.18 15.30 19.84
N LEU A 56 -9.47 15.45 18.72
CA LEU A 56 -8.86 16.72 18.34
C LEU A 56 -9.92 17.81 18.09
N VAL A 57 -11.00 17.46 17.38
CA VAL A 57 -12.13 18.36 17.08
C VAL A 57 -12.87 18.78 18.36
N LEU A 58 -12.98 17.88 19.34
CA LEU A 58 -13.62 18.17 20.63
C LEU A 58 -12.71 18.98 21.59
N ASP A 59 -11.39 18.82 21.51
CA ASP A 59 -10.41 19.46 22.41
C ASP A 59 -9.97 20.87 21.95
N LYS A 60 -10.05 21.16 20.63
CA LYS A 60 -9.50 22.38 20.03
C LYS A 60 -10.56 23.22 19.32
N GLN A 61 -10.30 24.52 19.19
CA GLN A 61 -11.13 25.42 18.37
C GLN A 61 -10.98 25.13 16.87
N LYS A 62 -12.00 25.50 16.07
CA LYS A 62 -12.09 25.20 14.62
C LYS A 62 -10.82 25.55 13.88
N GLU A 63 -10.32 26.76 14.06
CA GLU A 63 -9.12 27.25 13.38
C GLU A 63 -7.88 26.39 13.71
N GLN A 64 -7.77 25.93 14.96
CA GLN A 64 -6.62 25.15 15.41
C GLN A 64 -6.64 23.71 14.89
N TYR A 65 -7.77 23.00 15.01
CA TYR A 65 -7.82 21.63 14.49
C TYR A 65 -7.78 21.62 12.96
N THR A 66 -8.41 22.59 12.28
CA THR A 66 -8.39 22.68 10.82
C THR A 66 -6.97 22.86 10.29
N LEU A 67 -6.14 23.69 10.94
CA LEU A 67 -4.72 23.84 10.59
C LEU A 67 -3.95 22.52 10.73
N ILE A 68 -4.14 21.79 11.84
CA ILE A 68 -3.47 20.50 12.09
C ILE A 68 -3.91 19.45 11.06
N LEU A 69 -5.21 19.32 10.83
CA LEU A 69 -5.77 18.36 9.87
C LEU A 69 -5.36 18.68 8.43
N ASN A 70 -5.30 19.95 8.04
CA ASN A 70 -4.78 20.37 6.73
C ASN A 70 -3.29 20.06 6.59
N SER A 71 -2.48 20.27 7.63
CA SER A 71 -1.06 19.89 7.61
C SER A 71 -0.89 18.39 7.43
N LEU A 72 -1.68 17.58 8.13
CA LEU A 72 -1.66 16.12 7.96
C LEU A 72 -2.10 15.73 6.55
N LYS A 73 -3.21 16.30 6.06
CA LYS A 73 -3.73 16.07 4.70
C LYS A 73 -2.64 16.28 3.65
N ILE A 74 -1.90 17.40 3.73
CA ILE A 74 -0.81 17.71 2.78
C ILE A 74 0.28 16.63 2.81
N GLU A 75 0.68 16.15 3.98
CA GLU A 75 1.71 15.12 4.10
C GLU A 75 1.22 13.75 3.59
N ILE A 76 -0.05 13.39 3.81
CA ILE A 76 -0.63 12.16 3.26
C ILE A 76 -0.76 12.25 1.72
N GLU A 77 -1.18 13.38 1.17
CA GLU A 77 -1.25 13.59 -0.28
C GLU A 77 0.13 13.49 -0.95
N LYS A 78 1.18 14.04 -0.32
CA LYS A 78 2.56 13.86 -0.78
C LYS A 78 2.95 12.39 -0.79
N ASN A 79 2.54 11.63 0.24
CA ASN A 79 2.85 10.21 0.35
C ASN A 79 2.21 9.37 -0.76
N ILE A 80 0.91 9.59 -0.98
CA ILE A 80 0.14 8.96 -2.07
C ILE A 80 0.82 9.23 -3.41
N ARG A 81 1.10 10.49 -3.73
CA ARG A 81 1.77 10.87 -4.99
C ARG A 81 3.16 10.25 -5.13
N ALA A 82 3.93 10.19 -4.05
CA ALA A 82 5.27 9.62 -4.09
C ALA A 82 5.21 8.10 -4.38
N TYR A 83 4.27 7.39 -3.75
CA TYR A 83 4.06 5.97 -4.02
C TYR A 83 3.60 5.73 -5.47
N GLU A 84 2.61 6.48 -5.96
CA GLU A 84 2.10 6.38 -7.34
C GLU A 84 3.17 6.67 -8.39
N THR A 85 4.07 7.63 -8.10
CA THR A 85 5.18 7.98 -8.99
C THR A 85 6.14 6.80 -9.17
N LYS A 86 6.46 6.10 -8.09
CA LYS A 86 7.40 4.96 -8.12
C LYS A 86 7.22 4.04 -6.92
N PRO A 87 6.41 2.97 -7.07
CA PRO A 87 6.23 1.98 -6.00
C PRO A 87 7.54 1.30 -5.61
N LEU A 88 7.66 0.91 -4.35
CA LEU A 88 8.74 0.04 -3.88
C LEU A 88 8.44 -1.40 -4.30
N ASN A 89 9.36 -2.02 -5.03
CA ASN A 89 9.22 -3.40 -5.47
C ASN A 89 9.78 -4.39 -4.44
N ASP A 90 9.29 -5.63 -4.52
CA ASP A 90 9.68 -6.71 -3.61
C ASP A 90 11.16 -7.05 -3.71
N ASP A 91 11.77 -6.92 -4.89
CA ASP A 91 13.17 -7.28 -5.13
C ASP A 91 14.13 -6.36 -4.37
N ILE A 92 13.82 -5.07 -4.32
CA ILE A 92 14.59 -4.09 -3.54
C ILE A 92 14.50 -4.42 -2.06
N ILE A 93 13.29 -4.72 -1.56
CA ILE A 93 13.07 -5.04 -0.15
C ILE A 93 13.82 -6.31 0.23
N LYS A 94 13.68 -7.38 -0.56
CA LYS A 94 14.44 -8.62 -0.40
C LYS A 94 15.94 -8.34 -0.38
N ARG A 95 16.44 -7.55 -1.34
CA ARG A 95 17.86 -7.21 -1.43
C ARG A 95 18.37 -6.48 -0.19
N VAL A 96 17.68 -5.46 0.30
CA VAL A 96 18.14 -4.71 1.49
C VAL A 96 18.05 -5.55 2.76
N CYS A 97 17.02 -6.41 2.88
CA CYS A 97 16.90 -7.33 4.01
C CYS A 97 17.98 -8.42 3.99
N PHE A 98 18.29 -9.01 2.83
CA PHE A 98 19.39 -9.97 2.71
C PHE A 98 20.74 -9.32 3.00
N HIS A 99 21.00 -8.12 2.46
CA HIS A 99 22.22 -7.38 2.75
C HIS A 99 22.39 -7.10 4.26
N TYR A 100 21.31 -6.73 4.95
CA TYR A 100 21.34 -6.55 6.40
C TYR A 100 21.63 -7.87 7.14
N ALA A 101 20.95 -8.95 6.76
CA ALA A 101 21.12 -10.27 7.35
C ALA A 101 22.54 -10.83 7.22
N ASP A 102 23.25 -10.45 6.15
CA ASP A 102 24.59 -10.91 5.81
C ASP A 102 25.70 -9.89 6.13
N ARG A 103 25.38 -8.77 6.78
CA ARG A 103 26.31 -7.66 7.05
C ARG A 103 27.57 -8.07 7.84
N ARG A 104 27.51 -9.19 8.57
CA ARG A 104 28.62 -9.72 9.37
C ARG A 104 29.46 -10.78 8.66
N ASN A 105 29.10 -11.19 7.44
CA ASN A 105 29.75 -12.31 6.76
C ASN A 105 31.26 -12.07 6.57
N SER A 106 31.68 -10.85 6.22
CA SER A 106 33.10 -10.52 6.09
C SER A 106 33.84 -10.64 7.42
N ILE A 107 33.31 -10.03 8.48
CA ILE A 107 33.96 -10.03 9.81
C ILE A 107 34.03 -11.45 10.39
N ILE A 108 32.97 -12.25 10.19
CA ILE A 108 32.97 -13.66 10.59
C ILE A 108 34.04 -14.45 9.83
N LYS A 109 34.19 -14.21 8.53
CA LYS A 109 35.20 -14.87 7.70
C LYS A 109 36.61 -14.53 8.19
N ASP A 110 36.88 -13.26 8.46
CA ASP A 110 38.19 -12.80 8.95
C ASP A 110 38.50 -13.38 10.34
N GLN A 111 37.52 -13.37 11.26
CA GLN A 111 37.68 -13.94 12.61
C GLN A 111 37.84 -15.47 12.57
N LEU A 112 37.16 -16.15 11.64
CA LEU A 112 37.31 -17.58 11.42
C LEU A 112 38.73 -17.92 10.93
N GLU A 113 39.31 -17.10 10.05
CA GLU A 113 40.69 -17.29 9.59
C GLU A 113 41.69 -17.15 10.74
N ILE A 114 41.51 -16.14 11.61
CA ILE A 114 42.32 -15.95 12.83
C ILE A 114 42.22 -17.19 13.73
N THR A 115 41.00 -17.63 14.03
CA THR A 115 40.75 -18.80 14.90
C THR A 115 41.35 -20.07 14.31
N THR A 116 41.28 -20.24 12.98
CA THR A 116 41.84 -21.41 12.28
C THR A 116 43.36 -21.43 12.32
N LYS A 117 44.02 -20.26 12.19
CA LYS A 117 45.49 -20.15 12.29
C LYS A 117 46.03 -20.59 13.65
N LEU A 118 45.25 -20.41 14.73
CA LEU A 118 45.61 -20.82 16.09
C LEU A 118 45.46 -22.34 16.33
N HIS A 119 44.75 -23.07 15.47
CA HIS A 119 44.52 -24.50 15.65
C HIS A 119 45.83 -25.31 15.59
N LYS A 120 46.72 -25.00 14.65
CA LYS A 120 48.00 -25.70 14.52
C LYS A 120 48.91 -25.48 15.74
N PRO A 121 49.22 -24.24 16.17
CA PRO A 121 49.99 -24.00 17.39
C PRO A 121 49.40 -24.66 18.63
N LEU A 122 48.07 -24.61 18.79
CA LEU A 122 47.39 -25.26 19.91
C LEU A 122 47.58 -26.78 19.88
N ASN A 123 47.40 -27.41 18.73
CA ASN A 123 47.55 -28.85 18.57
C ASN A 123 49.01 -29.30 18.76
N ASP A 124 49.97 -28.53 18.25
CA ASP A 124 51.40 -28.79 18.44
C ASP A 124 51.79 -28.68 19.92
N ALA A 125 51.32 -27.66 20.64
CA ALA A 125 51.56 -27.49 22.07
C ALA A 125 50.89 -28.60 22.90
N TYR A 126 49.65 -28.98 22.54
CA TYR A 126 48.94 -30.11 23.15
C TYR A 126 49.73 -31.41 23.00
N HIS A 127 50.20 -31.74 21.79
CA HIS A 127 50.98 -32.96 21.55
C HIS A 127 52.32 -32.95 22.31
N ARG A 128 53.00 -31.81 22.43
CA ARG A 128 54.23 -31.72 23.24
C ARG A 128 53.97 -32.00 24.71
N TYR A 129 52.89 -31.43 25.25
CA TYR A 129 52.49 -31.64 26.64
C TYR A 129 52.04 -33.10 26.88
N ASP A 130 51.19 -33.65 26.02
CA ASP A 130 50.70 -35.03 26.12
C ASP A 130 51.84 -36.07 26.00
N PHE A 131 52.80 -35.83 25.10
CA PHE A 131 53.89 -36.78 24.85
C PHE A 131 54.98 -36.76 25.93
N ILE A 132 55.05 -35.73 26.78
CA ILE A 132 56.15 -35.59 27.75
C ILE A 132 56.15 -36.72 28.79
N GLY A 133 54.96 -37.20 29.18
CA GLY A 133 54.79 -38.30 30.13
C GLY A 133 55.27 -39.67 29.63
N PHE A 134 55.64 -39.79 28.35
CA PHE A 134 56.10 -41.04 27.73
C PHE A 134 57.62 -41.12 27.54
N ARG A 135 58.40 -40.14 27.99
CA ARG A 135 59.88 -40.13 27.94
C ARG A 135 60.49 -39.72 29.28
N GLU A 136 61.78 -40.00 29.48
CA GLU A 136 62.54 -39.35 30.56
C GLU A 136 62.55 -37.84 30.34
N HIS A 137 62.20 -37.09 31.39
CA HIS A 137 62.12 -35.64 31.40
C HIS A 137 62.37 -35.11 32.81
N THR A 138 62.62 -33.81 32.91
CA THR A 138 62.71 -33.09 34.19
C THR A 138 61.39 -32.41 34.50
N ASN A 139 61.12 -32.15 35.79
CA ASN A 139 59.94 -31.39 36.22
C ASN A 139 59.86 -30.00 35.57
N GLU A 140 61.01 -29.39 35.26
CA GLU A 140 61.07 -28.08 34.58
C GLU A 140 60.55 -28.15 33.14
N GLU A 141 60.84 -29.24 32.41
CA GLU A 141 60.34 -29.45 31.04
C GLU A 141 58.81 -29.64 31.03
N GLU A 142 58.26 -30.35 32.03
CA GLU A 142 56.81 -30.56 32.18
C GLU A 142 56.07 -29.24 32.43
N ILE A 143 56.54 -28.46 33.41
CA ILE A 143 55.97 -27.13 33.73
C ILE A 143 56.02 -26.20 32.52
N LEU A 144 57.12 -26.24 31.73
CA LEU A 144 57.25 -25.42 30.54
C LEU A 144 56.27 -25.82 29.43
N ALA A 145 56.09 -27.13 29.20
CA ALA A 145 55.15 -27.65 28.21
C ALA A 145 53.69 -27.34 28.58
N GLU A 146 53.32 -27.51 29.86
CA GLU A 146 51.99 -27.15 30.38
C GLU A 146 51.71 -25.65 30.18
N LYS A 147 52.69 -24.80 30.53
CA LYS A 147 52.57 -23.33 30.37
C LYS A 147 52.44 -22.91 28.91
N GLU A 148 53.14 -23.56 27.99
CA GLU A 148 53.01 -23.31 26.54
C GLU A 148 51.62 -23.71 26.04
N TYR A 149 51.13 -24.89 26.44
CA TYR A 149 49.79 -25.37 26.09
C TYR A 149 48.69 -24.44 26.62
N GLU A 150 48.70 -24.11 27.91
CA GLU A 150 47.68 -23.23 28.51
C GLU A 150 47.71 -21.82 27.91
N ARG A 151 48.88 -21.31 27.50
CA ARG A 151 48.97 -20.04 26.75
C ARG A 151 48.28 -20.15 25.39
N CYS A 152 48.63 -21.16 24.58
CA CYS A 152 48.03 -21.34 23.24
C CYS A 152 46.52 -21.60 23.32
N LYS A 153 46.08 -22.35 24.33
CA LYS A 153 44.66 -22.61 24.61
C LYS A 153 43.92 -21.34 25.01
N ALA A 154 44.49 -20.52 25.90
CA ALA A 154 43.87 -19.25 26.29
C ALA A 154 43.72 -18.28 25.11
N GLU A 155 44.72 -18.21 24.21
CA GLU A 155 44.65 -17.43 22.98
C GLU A 155 43.56 -17.96 22.03
N TYR A 156 43.51 -19.28 21.79
CA TYR A 156 42.47 -19.90 20.98
C TYR A 156 41.07 -19.67 21.55
N ASP A 157 40.87 -19.92 22.84
CA ASP A 157 39.58 -19.80 23.51
C ASP A 157 39.07 -18.36 23.48
N LYS A 158 39.97 -17.37 23.55
CA LYS A 158 39.62 -15.95 23.42
C LYS A 158 39.07 -15.65 22.03
N GLU A 159 39.79 -16.03 20.97
CA GLU A 159 39.37 -15.75 19.59
C GLU A 159 38.13 -16.58 19.20
N LYS A 160 38.01 -17.80 19.73
CA LYS A 160 36.83 -18.66 19.57
C LYS A 160 35.59 -18.04 20.21
N LYS A 161 35.70 -17.49 21.43
CA LYS A 161 34.60 -16.76 22.09
C LYS A 161 34.15 -15.56 21.27
N GLU A 162 35.07 -14.83 20.64
CA GLU A 162 34.70 -13.69 19.79
C GLU A 162 33.97 -14.15 18.52
N LEU A 163 34.44 -15.23 17.89
CA LEU A 163 33.78 -15.85 16.75
C LEU A 163 32.35 -16.30 17.10
N ASP A 164 32.15 -16.93 18.26
CA ASP A 164 30.83 -17.40 18.70
C ASP A 164 29.87 -16.22 18.94
N LYS A 165 30.34 -15.10 19.51
CA LYS A 165 29.54 -13.87 19.63
C LYS A 165 29.11 -13.34 18.26
N LEU A 166 30.00 -13.33 17.27
CA LEU A 166 29.67 -12.86 15.92
C LEU A 166 28.58 -13.72 15.28
N TYR A 167 28.62 -15.05 15.46
CA TYR A 167 27.56 -15.94 14.99
C TYR A 167 26.22 -15.69 15.68
N GLU A 168 26.19 -15.47 16.99
CA GLU A 168 24.96 -15.11 17.69
C GLU A 168 24.39 -13.77 17.23
N LEU A 169 25.26 -12.77 16.99
CA LEU A 169 24.82 -11.49 16.42
C LEU A 169 24.28 -11.64 14.99
N GLN A 170 24.91 -12.46 14.14
CA GLN A 170 24.40 -12.75 12.78
C GLN A 170 23.03 -13.44 12.84
N LYS A 171 22.83 -14.36 13.78
CA LYS A 171 21.55 -15.02 14.00
C LYS A 171 20.46 -14.01 14.41
N GLN A 172 20.80 -13.03 15.25
CA GLN A 172 19.90 -11.92 15.59
C GLN A 172 19.58 -11.05 14.37
N ASP A 173 20.59 -10.67 13.60
CA ASP A 173 20.42 -9.86 12.38
C ASP A 173 19.51 -10.54 11.36
N ARG A 174 19.68 -11.86 11.17
CA ARG A 174 18.81 -12.69 10.30
C ARG A 174 17.38 -12.75 10.81
N LYS A 175 17.20 -12.94 12.11
CA LYS A 175 15.87 -12.96 12.75
C LYS A 175 15.18 -11.61 12.60
N GLU A 176 15.91 -10.52 12.81
CA GLU A 176 15.38 -9.17 12.62
C GLU A 176 15.01 -8.94 11.15
N ALA A 177 15.93 -9.19 10.20
CA ALA A 177 15.68 -9.00 8.78
C ALA A 177 14.42 -9.72 8.29
N PHE A 178 14.23 -10.97 8.74
CA PHE A 178 13.07 -11.79 8.38
C PHE A 178 11.73 -11.16 8.81
N GLN A 179 11.70 -10.37 9.89
CA GLN A 179 10.47 -9.70 10.33
C GLN A 179 10.04 -8.57 9.38
N TYR A 180 10.92 -8.12 8.48
CA TYR A 180 10.71 -6.97 7.60
C TYR A 180 10.82 -7.33 6.11
N THR A 181 10.80 -8.62 5.74
CA THR A 181 10.87 -9.07 4.35
C THR A 181 9.59 -8.85 3.55
N GLU A 182 8.46 -8.68 4.24
CA GLU A 182 7.17 -8.42 3.61
C GLU A 182 7.08 -6.97 3.11
N ASN A 183 6.57 -6.79 1.89
CA ASN A 183 6.40 -5.47 1.30
C ASN A 183 5.05 -4.87 1.70
N LEU A 184 5.07 -4.07 2.77
CA LEU A 184 3.87 -3.36 3.25
C LEU A 184 3.71 -1.96 2.65
N SER A 185 4.55 -1.57 1.68
CA SER A 185 4.47 -0.23 1.09
C SER A 185 3.15 0.02 0.36
N GLY A 186 2.59 -1.03 -0.27
CA GLY A 186 1.26 -0.98 -0.89
C GLY A 186 0.12 -0.92 0.14
N ASP A 187 0.29 -1.52 1.31
CA ASP A 187 -0.69 -1.45 2.38
C ASP A 187 -0.67 -0.08 3.06
N VAL A 188 0.51 0.54 3.22
CA VAL A 188 0.64 1.96 3.63
C VAL A 188 -0.05 2.87 2.64
N TYR A 189 0.13 2.65 1.33
CA TYR A 189 -0.58 3.43 0.31
C TYR A 189 -2.11 3.32 0.44
N ARG A 190 -2.65 2.10 0.59
CA ARG A 190 -4.09 1.88 0.80
C ARG A 190 -4.58 2.52 2.10
N LEU A 191 -3.80 2.40 3.17
CA LEU A 191 -4.10 3.04 4.46
C LEU A 191 -4.14 4.57 4.31
N SER A 192 -3.19 5.17 3.59
CA SER A 192 -3.15 6.60 3.30
C SER A 192 -4.40 7.06 2.54
N LEU A 193 -4.90 6.28 1.58
CA LEU A 193 -6.16 6.57 0.89
C LEU A 193 -7.35 6.58 1.88
N LEU A 194 -7.44 5.57 2.74
CA LEU A 194 -8.51 5.50 3.76
C LEU A 194 -8.43 6.67 4.75
N PHE A 195 -7.24 7.04 5.20
CA PHE A 195 -7.04 8.19 6.08
C PHE A 195 -7.45 9.50 5.40
N MET A 196 -7.16 9.65 4.11
CA MET A 196 -7.64 10.80 3.33
C MET A 196 -9.16 10.86 3.25
N GLU A 197 -9.84 9.73 3.04
CA GLU A 197 -11.31 9.68 3.04
C GLU A 197 -11.89 10.11 4.39
N VAL A 198 -11.30 9.64 5.49
CA VAL A 198 -11.70 10.05 6.84
C VAL A 198 -11.47 11.55 7.03
N LEU A 199 -10.28 12.07 6.71
CA LEU A 199 -9.94 13.49 6.87
C LEU A 199 -10.91 14.41 6.10
N LYS A 200 -11.30 14.03 4.88
CA LYS A 200 -12.25 14.80 4.06
C LYS A 200 -13.55 15.06 4.82
N LYS A 201 -14.07 14.10 5.59
CA LYS A 201 -15.32 14.27 6.38
C LYS A 201 -15.27 15.42 7.38
N TYR A 202 -14.10 15.69 7.96
CA TYR A 202 -13.91 16.70 9.01
C TYR A 202 -13.38 18.04 8.48
N LEU A 203 -12.96 18.07 7.22
CA LEU A 203 -12.51 19.28 6.51
C LEU A 203 -13.57 19.83 5.54
N LEU A 204 -14.70 19.14 5.35
CA LEU A 204 -15.87 19.60 4.59
C LEU A 204 -16.62 20.70 5.37
N ASP A 205 -16.02 21.88 5.53
CA ASP A 205 -16.74 23.04 6.08
C ASP A 205 -16.12 24.41 5.74
N ASP A 206 -15.42 24.52 4.60
CA ASP A 206 -14.79 25.79 4.14
C ASP A 206 -15.13 26.17 2.66
N ASN A 207 -16.10 25.50 2.00
CA ASN A 207 -16.47 25.82 0.60
C ASN A 207 -17.96 26.08 0.37
N VAL A 208 -18.69 26.51 1.40
CA VAL A 208 -19.99 27.19 1.21
C VAL A 208 -19.94 28.44 2.07
N GLU A 209 -19.91 29.59 1.41
CA GLU A 209 -19.91 30.94 2.00
C GLU A 209 -18.57 31.43 2.56
N GLU A 210 -17.71 31.95 1.68
CA GLU A 210 -17.21 33.32 1.90
C GLU A 210 -16.71 33.98 0.60
N LYS A 211 -17.55 34.91 0.12
CA LYS A 211 -17.22 36.14 -0.62
C LYS A 211 -16.73 36.00 -2.06
N GLN A 212 -17.72 35.86 -2.95
CA GLN A 212 -17.76 36.70 -4.15
C GLN A 212 -17.76 38.18 -3.74
N GLN A 213 -16.72 38.92 -4.11
CA GLN A 213 -16.74 40.37 -4.32
C GLN A 213 -15.54 40.74 -5.23
N GLU A 214 -15.88 40.98 -6.51
CA GLU A 214 -15.43 42.04 -7.46
C GLU A 214 -13.97 42.58 -7.35
N GLU A 215 -13.16 42.80 -8.39
CA GLU A 215 -13.26 42.96 -9.86
C GLU A 215 -11.81 43.26 -10.40
N PRO A 216 -11.51 43.59 -11.69
CA PRO A 216 -11.64 42.82 -12.92
C PRO A 216 -10.33 42.76 -13.78
N ALA A 217 -10.43 42.02 -14.90
CA ALA A 217 -9.77 42.21 -16.20
C ALA A 217 -8.38 41.59 -16.54
N LYS A 218 -8.46 40.65 -17.52
CA LYS A 218 -7.53 40.37 -18.64
C LYS A 218 -6.26 39.55 -18.33
N GLN A 219 -6.21 38.29 -18.77
CA GLN A 219 -5.87 37.86 -20.15
C GLN A 219 -5.70 36.34 -20.21
N ASP A 220 -6.24 35.79 -21.29
CA ASP A 220 -6.03 34.47 -21.91
C ASP A 220 -4.97 33.54 -21.31
N LYS A 221 -5.46 32.42 -20.76
CA LYS A 221 -4.93 31.09 -21.07
C LYS A 221 -5.96 30.03 -20.69
N VAL A 222 -6.26 29.20 -21.67
CA VAL A 222 -7.11 28.00 -21.60
C VAL A 222 -6.73 27.19 -20.35
N GLN A 223 -7.56 27.26 -19.32
CA GLN A 223 -7.58 26.30 -18.23
C GLN A 223 -8.56 25.21 -18.63
N GLU A 224 -8.03 24.08 -19.09
CA GLU A 224 -8.71 22.80 -18.91
C GLU A 224 -8.81 22.57 -17.41
N THR A 225 -9.98 22.92 -16.87
CA THR A 225 -10.38 22.63 -15.51
C THR A 225 -10.56 21.12 -15.41
N SER A 226 -9.63 20.46 -14.72
CA SER A 226 -9.78 19.07 -14.27
C SER A 226 -11.02 19.00 -13.38
N LYS A 227 -12.15 18.60 -13.98
CA LYS A 227 -13.37 18.28 -13.23
C LYS A 227 -13.01 17.14 -12.29
N GLU A 228 -13.18 17.38 -10.99
CA GLU A 228 -13.16 16.33 -9.97
C GLU A 228 -13.96 15.14 -10.48
N GLU A 229 -13.29 14.00 -10.59
CA GLU A 229 -13.86 12.75 -11.08
C GLU A 229 -14.92 12.28 -10.09
N HIS A 230 -16.15 12.76 -10.27
CA HIS A 230 -17.31 12.34 -9.50
C HIS A 230 -17.61 10.87 -9.80
N GLU A 231 -17.56 10.04 -8.77
CA GLU A 231 -17.93 8.62 -8.83
C GLU A 231 -19.44 8.48 -8.65
N TYR A 232 -20.12 7.91 -9.64
CA TYR A 232 -21.58 7.72 -9.64
C TYR A 232 -21.98 6.40 -8.94
N PHE A 233 -21.15 5.37 -9.03
CA PHE A 233 -21.41 4.03 -8.50
C PHE A 233 -20.16 3.40 -7.92
N ASP A 234 -20.30 2.85 -6.72
CA ASP A 234 -19.23 2.13 -6.02
C ASP A 234 -18.87 0.80 -6.70
N MET A 235 -17.64 0.35 -6.51
CA MET A 235 -17.14 -0.86 -7.18
C MET A 235 -17.89 -2.13 -6.77
N LYS A 236 -18.44 -2.18 -5.54
CA LYS A 236 -19.15 -3.35 -5.04
C LYS A 236 -20.50 -3.51 -5.73
N SER A 237 -21.24 -2.41 -5.94
CA SER A 237 -22.50 -2.44 -6.69
C SER A 237 -22.29 -2.78 -8.18
N LEU A 238 -21.20 -2.30 -8.79
CA LEU A 238 -20.88 -2.60 -10.18
C LEU A 238 -20.36 -4.02 -10.42
N SER A 239 -19.74 -4.67 -9.42
CA SER A 239 -19.22 -6.05 -9.56
C SER A 239 -20.32 -7.05 -9.94
N SER A 240 -21.48 -7.00 -9.27
CA SER A 240 -22.59 -7.92 -9.57
C SER A 240 -23.20 -7.67 -10.96
N ILE A 241 -23.21 -6.40 -11.40
CA ILE A 241 -23.66 -6.04 -12.75
C ILE A 241 -22.65 -6.53 -13.79
N HIS A 242 -21.34 -6.38 -13.52
CA HIS A 242 -20.27 -6.86 -14.40
C HIS A 242 -20.39 -8.38 -14.60
N GLU A 243 -20.47 -9.15 -13.52
CA GLU A 243 -20.58 -10.62 -13.56
C GLU A 243 -21.80 -11.09 -14.35
N THR A 244 -22.91 -10.36 -14.29
CA THR A 244 -24.17 -10.76 -14.95
C THR A 244 -24.23 -10.29 -16.40
N CYS A 245 -23.78 -9.08 -16.69
CA CYS A 245 -24.03 -8.41 -17.97
C CYS A 245 -22.84 -8.47 -18.94
N VAL A 246 -21.61 -8.66 -18.46
CA VAL A 246 -20.43 -8.75 -19.35
C VAL A 246 -20.32 -10.14 -19.92
N GLY A 247 -20.25 -10.23 -21.25
CA GLY A 247 -20.35 -11.48 -22.00
C GLY A 247 -21.76 -11.77 -22.49
N GLU A 248 -22.80 -11.22 -21.85
CA GLU A 248 -24.21 -11.36 -22.22
C GLU A 248 -24.75 -10.12 -22.96
N GLN A 249 -24.87 -8.97 -22.27
CA GLN A 249 -25.32 -7.69 -22.82
C GLN A 249 -24.17 -6.85 -23.38
N PHE A 250 -23.03 -6.87 -22.71
CA PHE A 250 -21.82 -6.16 -23.11
C PHE A 250 -20.78 -7.11 -23.69
N GLU A 251 -19.92 -6.60 -24.56
CA GLU A 251 -18.73 -7.32 -25.00
C GLU A 251 -17.78 -7.57 -23.82
N ALA A 252 -16.87 -8.53 -23.97
CA ALA A 252 -15.89 -8.85 -22.93
C ALA A 252 -15.03 -7.62 -22.60
N ILE A 253 -15.04 -7.23 -21.32
CA ILE A 253 -14.32 -6.07 -20.80
C ILE A 253 -13.86 -6.38 -19.37
N THR A 254 -12.71 -5.84 -18.98
CA THR A 254 -12.21 -6.02 -17.61
C THR A 254 -13.13 -5.32 -16.60
N ILE A 255 -13.20 -5.81 -15.37
CA ILE A 255 -13.99 -5.16 -14.32
C ILE A 255 -13.53 -3.71 -14.06
N SER A 256 -12.24 -3.43 -14.20
CA SER A 256 -11.66 -2.09 -14.08
C SER A 256 -12.10 -1.15 -15.21
N ASP A 257 -12.08 -1.62 -16.47
CA ASP A 257 -12.52 -0.80 -17.60
C ASP A 257 -14.04 -0.62 -17.61
N PHE A 258 -14.80 -1.63 -17.16
CA PHE A 258 -16.25 -1.52 -16.96
C PHE A 258 -16.58 -0.47 -15.91
N TYR A 259 -15.90 -0.53 -14.75
CA TYR A 259 -16.03 0.45 -13.68
C TYR A 259 -15.75 1.87 -14.16
N ALA A 260 -14.62 2.09 -14.84
CA ALA A 260 -14.26 3.38 -15.40
C ALA A 260 -15.28 3.86 -16.44
N SER A 261 -15.77 2.97 -17.32
CA SER A 261 -16.78 3.33 -18.33
C SER A 261 -18.11 3.76 -17.71
N ILE A 262 -18.59 3.03 -16.71
CA ILE A 262 -19.87 3.33 -16.03
C ILE A 262 -19.77 4.62 -15.23
N ASN A 263 -18.63 4.87 -14.57
CA ASN A 263 -18.38 6.12 -13.84
C ASN A 263 -17.92 7.28 -14.74
N LEU A 264 -17.89 7.09 -16.06
CA LEU A 264 -17.56 8.11 -17.06
C LEU A 264 -16.12 8.64 -16.91
N HIS A 265 -15.22 7.82 -16.36
CA HIS A 265 -13.78 8.09 -16.31
C HIS A 265 -13.08 7.67 -17.61
N PRO A 266 -11.90 8.23 -17.91
CA PRO A 266 -11.09 7.76 -19.03
C PRO A 266 -10.72 6.28 -18.86
N CYS A 267 -11.00 5.45 -19.88
CA CYS A 267 -10.64 4.03 -19.89
C CYS A 267 -9.99 3.62 -21.21
N LYS A 268 -9.11 2.60 -21.16
CA LYS A 268 -8.37 2.13 -22.34
C LYS A 268 -9.27 1.38 -23.31
N ASN A 269 -10.24 0.64 -22.78
CA ASN A 269 -11.19 -0.15 -23.55
C ASN A 269 -12.59 0.45 -23.44
N ARG A 270 -13.19 0.79 -24.58
CA ARG A 270 -14.55 1.34 -24.62
C ARG A 270 -15.57 0.24 -24.33
N LEU A 271 -16.50 0.48 -23.41
CA LEU A 271 -17.66 -0.37 -23.19
C LEU A 271 -18.53 -0.43 -24.45
N LYS A 272 -18.83 -1.65 -24.91
CA LYS A 272 -19.59 -1.91 -26.13
C LYS A 272 -20.76 -2.85 -25.86
N ILE A 273 -21.89 -2.57 -26.48
CA ILE A 273 -23.10 -3.39 -26.40
C ILE A 273 -23.03 -4.49 -27.46
N LYS A 274 -23.34 -5.74 -27.09
CA LYS A 274 -23.45 -6.83 -28.05
C LYS A 274 -24.66 -6.63 -28.99
N ALA A 275 -24.57 -7.18 -30.19
CA ALA A 275 -25.64 -7.07 -31.18
C ALA A 275 -26.98 -7.55 -30.60
N ARG A 276 -28.05 -6.76 -30.82
CA ARG A 276 -29.43 -7.04 -30.35
C ARG A 276 -29.66 -6.92 -28.83
N GLU A 277 -28.70 -6.41 -28.06
CA GLU A 277 -28.83 -6.21 -26.60
C GLU A 277 -29.22 -4.78 -26.19
N LYS A 278 -29.33 -3.85 -27.15
CA LYS A 278 -29.55 -2.41 -26.90
C LYS A 278 -30.76 -2.12 -26.00
N ILE A 279 -31.86 -2.87 -26.15
CA ILE A 279 -33.08 -2.70 -25.34
C ILE A 279 -32.83 -3.06 -23.86
N ARG A 280 -32.15 -4.17 -23.60
CA ARG A 280 -31.81 -4.60 -22.23
C ARG A 280 -30.83 -3.64 -21.58
N VAL A 281 -29.87 -3.12 -22.34
CA VAL A 281 -28.97 -2.07 -21.86
C VAL A 281 -29.71 -0.77 -21.55
N CYS A 282 -30.69 -0.35 -22.35
CA CYS A 282 -31.54 0.80 -22.01
C CYS A 282 -32.27 0.59 -20.66
N TYR A 283 -32.78 -0.61 -20.40
CA TYR A 283 -33.41 -0.91 -19.12
C TYR A 283 -32.42 -0.92 -17.96
N LEU A 284 -31.20 -1.43 -18.15
CA LEU A 284 -30.15 -1.37 -17.15
C LEU A 284 -29.77 0.08 -16.82
N ILE A 285 -29.57 0.94 -17.83
CA ILE A 285 -29.30 2.37 -17.64
C ILE A 285 -30.42 3.04 -16.86
N PHE A 286 -31.68 2.71 -17.15
CA PHE A 286 -32.82 3.20 -16.37
C PHE A 286 -32.70 2.82 -14.89
N LEU A 287 -32.50 1.54 -14.59
CA LEU A 287 -32.38 1.06 -13.20
C LEU A 287 -31.21 1.71 -12.46
N MET A 288 -30.07 1.86 -13.13
CA MET A 288 -28.89 2.52 -12.56
C MET A 288 -29.16 4.01 -12.31
N SER A 289 -29.80 4.71 -13.26
CA SER A 289 -30.16 6.12 -13.10
C SER A 289 -31.12 6.36 -11.93
N GLU A 290 -32.01 5.41 -11.63
CA GLU A 290 -32.92 5.50 -10.49
C GLU A 290 -32.21 5.37 -9.13
N LYS A 291 -31.01 4.77 -9.09
CA LYS A 291 -30.17 4.72 -7.88
C LYS A 291 -29.40 6.01 -7.62
N LEU A 292 -29.29 6.89 -8.62
CA LEU A 292 -28.64 8.19 -8.48
C LEU A 292 -29.60 9.23 -7.88
N SER A 293 -29.01 10.20 -7.16
CA SER A 293 -29.75 11.37 -6.68
C SER A 293 -30.27 12.20 -7.88
N LYS A 294 -31.33 12.98 -7.65
CA LYS A 294 -31.95 13.81 -8.71
C LYS A 294 -30.95 14.75 -9.40
N GLN A 295 -29.92 15.20 -8.68
CA GLN A 295 -28.91 16.11 -9.19
C GLN A 295 -28.03 15.48 -10.29
N TYR A 296 -27.69 14.19 -10.15
CA TYR A 296 -26.74 13.52 -11.05
C TYR A 296 -27.40 12.58 -12.06
N ARG A 297 -28.69 12.27 -11.87
CA ARG A 297 -29.43 11.30 -12.69
C ARG A 297 -29.43 11.64 -14.18
N ASP A 298 -29.83 12.86 -14.53
CA ASP A 298 -29.96 13.27 -15.93
C ASP A 298 -28.59 13.46 -16.57
N GLU A 299 -27.63 14.07 -15.85
CA GLU A 299 -26.26 14.27 -16.33
C GLU A 299 -25.55 12.95 -16.64
N TRP A 300 -25.65 11.97 -15.72
CA TRP A 300 -25.05 10.66 -15.92
C TRP A 300 -25.69 9.93 -17.11
N ARG A 301 -27.03 9.93 -17.17
CA ARG A 301 -27.79 9.27 -18.23
C ARG A 301 -27.39 9.82 -19.60
N ASP A 302 -27.35 11.14 -19.75
CA ASP A 302 -27.02 11.77 -21.04
C ASP A 302 -25.59 11.43 -21.50
N LYS A 303 -24.64 11.34 -20.57
CA LYS A 303 -23.25 10.99 -20.88
C LYS A 303 -23.07 9.50 -21.19
N ILE A 304 -23.70 8.60 -20.43
CA ILE A 304 -23.58 7.15 -20.67
C ILE A 304 -24.27 6.72 -21.97
N LEU A 305 -25.39 7.37 -22.33
CA LEU A 305 -26.05 7.15 -23.62
C LEU A 305 -25.15 7.54 -24.80
N LYS A 306 -24.46 8.69 -24.70
CA LYS A 306 -23.44 9.09 -25.69
C LYS A 306 -22.27 8.12 -25.76
N LEU A 307 -21.78 7.66 -24.60
CA LEU A 307 -20.68 6.69 -24.54
C LEU A 307 -21.03 5.38 -25.26
N LEU A 308 -22.28 4.92 -25.11
CA LEU A 308 -22.79 3.67 -25.66
C LEU A 308 -23.47 3.79 -27.03
N ASP A 309 -23.44 4.98 -27.65
CA ASP A 309 -24.07 5.26 -28.95
C ASP A 309 -25.58 4.90 -28.98
N ILE A 310 -26.29 5.29 -27.92
CA ILE A 310 -27.74 5.17 -27.80
C ILE A 310 -28.37 6.54 -28.00
N ASP A 311 -29.24 6.66 -29.00
CA ASP A 311 -30.04 7.87 -29.23
C ASP A 311 -31.06 8.08 -28.09
N GLU A 312 -31.25 9.34 -27.67
CA GLU A 312 -32.15 9.70 -26.56
C GLU A 312 -33.62 9.33 -26.87
N ASN A 313 -34.09 9.51 -28.11
CA ASN A 313 -35.45 9.14 -28.49
C ASN A 313 -35.62 7.61 -28.50
N TYR A 314 -34.60 6.90 -28.97
CA TYR A 314 -34.56 5.45 -28.87
C TYR A 314 -34.60 5.00 -27.41
N TYR A 315 -33.77 5.57 -26.53
CA TYR A 315 -33.77 5.25 -25.11
C TYR A 315 -35.17 5.46 -24.50
N ARG A 316 -35.77 6.65 -24.67
CA ARG A 316 -37.11 6.98 -24.12
C ARG A 316 -38.22 6.06 -24.57
N SER A 317 -38.16 5.54 -25.80
CA SER A 317 -39.16 4.61 -26.32
C SER A 317 -38.93 3.16 -25.88
N LYS A 318 -37.72 2.80 -25.46
CA LYS A 318 -37.30 1.39 -25.27
C LYS A 318 -36.91 1.02 -23.85
N TYR A 319 -36.57 1.97 -22.98
CA TYR A 319 -36.02 1.68 -21.67
C TYR A 319 -36.95 0.87 -20.75
N LYS A 320 -38.28 0.94 -20.93
CA LYS A 320 -39.25 0.10 -20.19
C LYS A 320 -39.73 -1.14 -20.94
N GLU A 321 -39.25 -1.38 -22.15
CA GLU A 321 -39.71 -2.52 -22.96
C GLU A 321 -39.51 -3.87 -22.26
N PRO A 322 -38.43 -4.10 -21.48
CA PRO A 322 -38.28 -5.37 -20.76
C PRO A 322 -39.30 -5.64 -19.64
N VAL A 323 -40.05 -4.62 -19.23
CA VAL A 323 -41.13 -4.70 -18.24
C VAL A 323 -42.46 -4.20 -18.80
N SER A 324 -42.61 -4.19 -20.12
CA SER A 324 -43.88 -3.86 -20.79
C SER A 324 -44.95 -4.92 -20.54
N ASP A 325 -46.18 -4.69 -20.98
CA ASP A 325 -47.30 -5.62 -20.80
C ASP A 325 -47.07 -6.98 -21.52
N PHE A 326 -46.29 -6.98 -22.60
CA PHE A 326 -45.97 -8.16 -23.40
C PHE A 326 -44.47 -8.22 -23.74
N PRO A 327 -43.58 -8.44 -22.75
CA PRO A 327 -42.14 -8.52 -22.99
C PRO A 327 -41.78 -9.88 -23.60
N SER A 328 -40.72 -9.95 -24.40
CA SER A 328 -40.15 -11.24 -24.83
C SER A 328 -39.64 -12.03 -23.63
N ASP A 329 -39.58 -13.36 -23.74
CA ASP A 329 -39.07 -14.23 -22.66
C ASP A 329 -37.66 -13.83 -22.21
N SER A 330 -36.79 -13.49 -23.15
CA SER A 330 -35.42 -13.02 -22.88
C SER A 330 -35.39 -11.70 -22.11
N ASN A 331 -36.29 -10.77 -22.45
CA ASN A 331 -36.43 -9.51 -21.74
C ASN A 331 -37.02 -9.69 -20.34
N GLN A 332 -38.01 -10.57 -20.19
CA GLN A 332 -38.62 -10.89 -18.91
C GLN A 332 -37.59 -11.54 -17.96
N LYS A 333 -36.77 -12.47 -18.48
CA LYS A 333 -35.70 -13.12 -17.72
C LYS A 333 -34.67 -12.09 -17.24
N PHE A 334 -34.17 -11.25 -18.15
CA PHE A 334 -33.22 -10.19 -17.81
C PHE A 334 -33.79 -9.22 -16.77
N ALA A 335 -35.05 -8.81 -16.92
CA ALA A 335 -35.68 -7.91 -15.96
C ALA A 335 -35.80 -8.53 -14.55
N LYS A 336 -36.05 -9.85 -14.45
CA LYS A 336 -36.05 -10.57 -13.17
C LYS A 336 -34.65 -10.61 -12.54
N GLU A 337 -33.62 -10.91 -13.33
CA GLU A 337 -32.22 -10.92 -12.87
C GLU A 337 -31.79 -9.55 -12.35
N MET A 338 -32.08 -8.48 -13.10
CA MET A 338 -31.77 -7.12 -12.67
C MET A 338 -32.53 -6.72 -11.39
N LYS A 339 -33.81 -7.11 -11.26
CA LYS A 339 -34.56 -6.86 -10.01
C LYS A 339 -33.90 -7.48 -8.78
N CYS A 340 -33.31 -8.67 -8.92
CA CYS A 340 -32.55 -9.32 -7.85
C CYS A 340 -31.28 -8.52 -7.52
N ILE A 341 -30.51 -8.09 -8.52
CA ILE A 341 -29.27 -7.33 -8.32
C ILE A 341 -29.54 -5.99 -7.63
N PHE A 342 -30.59 -5.28 -8.05
CA PHE A 342 -30.94 -3.96 -7.49
C PHE A 342 -31.79 -4.02 -6.21
N ASN A 343 -32.03 -5.23 -5.67
CA ASN A 343 -32.85 -5.51 -4.47
C ASN A 343 -34.23 -4.83 -4.49
N LEU A 344 -34.92 -4.85 -5.63
CA LEU A 344 -36.20 -4.13 -5.82
C LEU A 344 -37.43 -4.84 -5.19
N ASN A 345 -37.23 -5.94 -4.45
CA ASN A 345 -38.28 -6.70 -3.76
C ASN A 345 -37.95 -6.89 -2.27
N LYS A 346 -37.69 -5.80 -1.55
CA LYS A 346 -37.88 -5.73 -0.09
C LYS A 346 -38.94 -4.70 0.23
#